data_AF-A0AAU2U4I0-F1
#
_entry.id   AF-A0AAU2U4I0-F1
#
_cell.length_a   1.000
_cell.length_b   1.000
_cell.length_c   1.000
_cell.angle_alpha   90.00
_cell.angle_beta   90.00
_cell.angle_gamma   90.00
#
_symmetry.space_group_name_H-M   'P 1'
#
loop_
_entity.id
_entity.type
_entity.pdbx_description
1 polymer ?
#
loop_
_entity_poly.entity_id
_entity_poly.type
_entity_poly.pdbx_seq_one_letter_code
_entity_poly.pdbx_strand_id
1 'polypeptide(L)'
;MSDAQPPWPARLSPQAADSAKELPDHAREMLRDVLDIAGRDPWSFPPFNARDPEGEDVRSAAVGQLTAVYWINRPAGRLYVVDIVWLG
;
A
#
# COMPACT_ATOMS: atom_id res chain seq x y z
N MET A 1 8.96 -25.93 -9.64
CA MET A 1 9.53 -24.58 -9.58
C MET A 1 8.35 -23.65 -9.60
N SER A 2 8.00 -23.01 -8.49
CA SER A 2 6.82 -22.14 -8.44
C SER A 2 6.99 -20.99 -9.42
N ASP A 3 5.99 -20.78 -10.27
CA ASP A 3 5.81 -19.52 -10.99
C ASP A 3 5.59 -18.44 -9.93
N ALA A 4 6.65 -17.70 -9.59
CA ALA A 4 6.50 -16.52 -8.76
C ALA A 4 5.68 -15.50 -9.56
N GLN A 5 4.43 -15.26 -9.17
CA GLN A 5 3.62 -14.18 -9.70
C GLN A 5 4.46 -12.89 -9.66
N PRO A 6 4.56 -12.13 -10.77
CA PRO A 6 5.26 -10.86 -10.74
C PRO A 6 4.60 -9.91 -9.71
N PRO A 7 5.39 -9.10 -8.99
CA PRO A 7 4.86 -8.22 -7.96
C PRO A 7 3.90 -7.19 -8.57
N TRP A 8 2.86 -6.85 -7.82
CA TRP A 8 1.84 -5.88 -8.20
C TRP A 8 2.44 -4.47 -8.07
N PRO A 9 2.68 -3.74 -9.16
CA PRO A 9 3.27 -2.42 -9.08
C PRO A 9 2.32 -1.45 -8.34
N ALA A 10 2.88 -0.66 -7.42
CA ALA A 10 2.14 0.39 -6.75
C ALA A 10 2.06 1.66 -7.62
N ARG A 11 0.88 2.30 -7.62
CA ARG A 11 0.64 3.60 -8.24
C ARG A 11 0.07 4.53 -7.19
N LEU A 12 0.71 5.67 -6.98
CA LEU A 12 0.25 6.68 -6.04
C LEU A 12 -0.86 7.52 -6.68
N SER A 13 -1.92 7.79 -5.91
CA SER A 13 -2.83 8.90 -6.20
C SER A 13 -2.05 10.22 -6.19
N PRO A 14 -2.55 11.32 -6.80
CA PRO A 14 -1.90 12.62 -6.70
C PRO A 14 -1.65 13.05 -5.24
N GLN A 15 -2.66 12.87 -4.37
CA GLN A 15 -2.54 13.17 -2.93
C GLN A 15 -1.47 12.31 -2.24
N ALA A 16 -1.45 11.00 -2.49
CA ALA A 16 -0.44 10.11 -1.91
C ALA A 16 0.96 10.47 -2.43
N ALA A 17 1.08 10.84 -3.72
CA ALA A 17 2.35 11.28 -4.29
C ALA A 17 2.85 12.57 -3.64
N ASP A 18 1.97 13.52 -3.33
CA ASP A 18 2.34 14.74 -2.61
C ASP A 18 2.74 14.43 -1.16
N SER A 19 1.97 13.61 -0.46
CA SER A 19 2.30 13.18 0.91
C SER A 19 3.66 12.46 0.96
N ALA A 20 3.97 11.62 -0.03
CA ALA A 20 5.25 10.91 -0.12
C ALA A 20 6.45 11.85 -0.32
N LYS A 21 6.27 13.04 -0.93
CA LYS A 21 7.34 14.03 -1.11
C LYS A 21 7.72 14.71 0.21
N GLU A 22 6.73 14.94 1.08
CA GLU A 22 6.91 15.62 2.36
C GLU A 22 7.48 14.69 3.45
N LEU A 23 7.56 13.39 3.20
CA LEU A 23 8.14 12.44 4.14
C LEU A 23 9.64 12.71 4.37
N PRO A 24 10.14 12.59 5.61
CA PRO A 24 11.58 12.52 5.87
C PRO A 24 12.18 11.27 5.20
N ASP A 25 13.50 11.29 4.94
CA ASP A 25 14.16 10.25 4.13
C ASP A 25 13.92 8.83 4.66
N HIS A 26 14.01 8.64 5.98
CA HIS A 26 13.76 7.35 6.62
C HIS A 26 12.30 6.86 6.44
N ALA A 27 11.32 7.77 6.47
CA ALA A 27 9.93 7.41 6.22
C ALA A 27 9.68 7.09 4.74
N ARG A 28 10.40 7.71 3.80
CA ARG A 28 10.36 7.32 2.38
C ARG A 28 10.94 5.93 2.16
N GLU A 29 11.97 5.54 2.91
CA GLU A 29 12.49 4.16 2.89
C GLU A 29 11.46 3.18 3.43
N MET A 30 10.86 3.47 4.59
CA MET A 30 9.76 2.65 5.14
C MET A 30 8.59 2.50 4.16
N LEU A 31 8.20 3.58 3.47
CA LEU A 31 7.15 3.52 2.45
C LEU A 31 7.53 2.56 1.32
N ARG A 32 8.77 2.59 0.84
CA ARG A 32 9.24 1.67 -0.22
C ARG A 32 9.18 0.22 0.23
N ASP A 33 9.61 -0.07 1.46
CA ASP A 33 9.58 -1.42 2.02
C ASP A 33 8.14 -1.93 2.19
N VAL A 34 7.24 -1.08 2.70
CA VAL A 34 5.81 -1.39 2.81
C VAL A 34 5.20 -1.70 1.44
N LEU A 35 5.52 -0.91 0.41
CA LEU A 35 5.00 -1.13 -0.94
C LEU A 35 5.62 -2.34 -1.64
N ASP A 36 6.88 -2.71 -1.33
CA ASP A 36 7.49 -3.95 -1.81
C ASP A 36 6.81 -5.18 -1.20
N ILE A 37 6.53 -5.17 0.12
CA ILE A 37 5.78 -6.23 0.79
C ILE A 37 4.37 -6.35 0.21
N ALA A 38 3.64 -5.24 0.14
CA ALA A 38 2.29 -5.21 -0.42
C ALA A 38 2.28 -5.64 -1.90
N GLY A 39 3.30 -5.29 -2.68
CA GLY A 39 3.41 -5.69 -4.07
C GLY A 39 3.58 -7.21 -4.24
N ARG A 40 4.30 -7.87 -3.33
CA ARG A 40 4.53 -9.33 -3.36
C ARG A 40 3.33 -10.11 -2.83
N ASP A 41 2.69 -9.61 -1.78
CA ASP A 41 1.48 -10.20 -1.21
C ASP A 41 0.46 -9.09 -0.85
N PRO A 42 -0.41 -8.71 -1.80
CA PRO A 42 -1.36 -7.61 -1.62
C PRO A 42 -2.35 -7.81 -0.48
N TRP A 43 -2.60 -9.05 -0.06
CA TRP A 43 -3.57 -9.37 0.99
C TRP A 43 -2.92 -9.60 2.36
N SER A 44 -1.59 -9.50 2.48
CA SER A 44 -0.84 -9.67 3.74
C SER A 44 -1.20 -8.65 4.82
N PHE A 45 -1.64 -7.45 4.42
CA PHE A 45 -2.10 -6.41 5.33
C PHE A 45 -3.61 -6.51 5.61
N PRO A 46 -4.05 -6.09 6.81
CA PRO A 46 -5.45 -6.20 7.19
C PRO A 46 -6.36 -5.34 6.29
N PRO A 47 -7.65 -5.72 6.14
CA PRO A 47 -8.64 -4.86 5.52
C PRO A 47 -8.68 -3.49 6.20
N PHE A 48 -8.86 -2.44 5.41
CA PHE A 48 -8.98 -1.06 5.93
C PHE A 48 -10.18 -0.94 6.88
N ASN A 49 -11.31 -1.55 6.52
CA ASN A 49 -12.48 -1.65 7.37
C ASN A 49 -12.99 -3.09 7.39
N ALA A 50 -12.73 -3.83 8.48
CA ALA A 50 -13.14 -5.22 8.62
C ALA A 50 -14.67 -5.43 8.68
N ARG A 51 -15.45 -4.36 8.84
CA ARG A 51 -16.92 -4.39 8.84
C ARG A 51 -17.54 -4.05 7.49
N ASP A 52 -16.72 -3.68 6.51
CA ASP A 52 -17.17 -3.34 5.17
C ASP A 52 -16.90 -4.51 4.22
N PRO A 53 -17.92 -5.30 3.86
CA PRO A 53 -17.76 -6.42 2.93
C PRO A 53 -17.45 -5.96 1.50
N GLU A 54 -17.80 -4.73 1.12
CA GLU A 54 -17.48 -4.17 -0.20
C GLU A 54 -16.03 -3.68 -0.26
N GLY A 55 -15.44 -3.40 0.91
CA GLY A 55 -14.05 -2.97 1.10
C GLY A 55 -13.01 -4.09 1.09
N GLU A 56 -13.34 -5.31 0.61
CA GLU A 56 -12.43 -6.46 0.61
C GLU A 56 -11.08 -6.11 -0.03
N ASP A 57 -11.04 -5.30 -1.08
CA ASP A 57 -9.79 -4.97 -1.77
C ASP A 57 -9.08 -3.73 -1.23
N VAL A 58 -9.58 -3.10 -0.17
CA VAL A 58 -8.93 -1.94 0.44
C VAL A 58 -8.17 -2.38 1.69
N ARG A 59 -6.89 -2.02 1.76
CA ARG A 59 -5.95 -2.49 2.77
C ARG A 59 -5.27 -1.33 3.46
N SER A 60 -4.96 -1.53 4.74
CA SER A 60 -4.21 -0.59 5.56
C SER A 60 -2.89 -1.20 5.98
N ALA A 61 -1.79 -0.78 5.36
CA ALA A 61 -0.45 -1.18 5.72
C ALA A 61 0.14 -0.21 6.74
N ALA A 62 -0.05 -0.51 8.03
CA ALA A 62 0.48 0.27 9.14
C ALA A 62 1.78 -0.36 9.67
N VAL A 63 2.88 0.38 9.61
CA VAL A 63 4.20 -0.01 10.15
C VAL A 63 4.79 1.19 10.90
N GLY A 64 4.93 1.05 12.22
CA GLY A 64 5.39 2.16 13.07
C GLY A 64 4.49 3.38 12.95
N GLN A 65 5.08 4.53 12.58
CA GLN A 65 4.38 5.80 12.39
C GLN A 65 3.85 6.01 10.95
N LEU A 66 4.12 5.08 10.02
CA LEU A 66 3.69 5.16 8.63
C LEU A 66 2.48 4.24 8.39
N THR A 67 1.44 4.78 7.76
CA THR A 67 0.33 4.00 7.22
C THR A 67 0.15 4.31 5.74
N ALA A 68 0.18 3.29 4.89
CA ALA A 68 -0.24 3.40 3.49
C ALA A 68 -1.58 2.69 3.30
N VAL A 69 -2.57 3.40 2.78
CA VAL A 69 -3.86 2.82 2.40
C VAL A 69 -3.83 2.57 0.90
N TYR A 70 -4.14 1.35 0.49
CA TYR A 70 -4.16 0.99 -0.93
C TYR A 70 -5.35 0.12 -1.32
N TRP A 71 -5.75 0.24 -2.57
CA TRP A 71 -6.73 -0.62 -3.22
C TRP A 71 -6.05 -1.63 -4.15
N ILE A 72 -6.47 -2.89 -4.07
CA ILE A 72 -5.99 -3.99 -4.91
C ILE A 72 -6.84 -4.03 -6.19
N ASN A 73 -6.32 -3.52 -7.31
CA ASN A 73 -7.01 -3.60 -8.59
C ASN A 73 -6.70 -4.95 -9.26
N ARG A 74 -7.53 -5.96 -8.98
CA ARG A 74 -7.34 -7.33 -9.49
C ARG A 74 -7.30 -7.42 -11.00
N PRO A 75 -8.24 -6.82 -11.75
CA PRO A 75 -8.21 -6.87 -13.22
C PRO A 75 -6.95 -6.29 -13.84
N ALA A 76 -6.37 -5.26 -13.22
CA ALA A 76 -5.19 -4.56 -13.74
C ALA A 76 -3.85 -5.02 -13.12
N GLY A 77 -3.89 -5.96 -12.18
CA GLY A 77 -2.73 -6.54 -11.49
C GLY A 77 -1.84 -5.49 -10.82
N ARG A 78 -2.41 -4.47 -10.17
CA ARG A 78 -1.65 -3.36 -9.56
C ARG A 78 -2.30 -2.83 -8.29
N LEU A 79 -1.50 -2.14 -7.47
CA LEU A 79 -1.98 -1.45 -6.28
C LEU A 79 -2.20 0.03 -6.59
N TYR A 80 -3.29 0.60 -6.07
CA TYR A 80 -3.51 2.04 -6.05
C TYR A 80 -3.40 2.54 -4.63
N VAL A 81 -2.31 3.22 -4.30
CA VAL A 81 -2.13 3.86 -2.99
C VAL A 81 -2.98 5.12 -2.98
N VAL A 82 -4.01 5.11 -2.15
CA VAL A 82 -4.99 6.20 -2.08
C VAL A 82 -4.56 7.27 -1.09
N ASP A 83 -3.93 6.87 0.01
CA ASP A 83 -3.51 7.78 1.08
C ASP A 83 -2.25 7.29 1.78
N ILE A 84 -1.48 8.22 2.32
CA ILE A 84 -0.27 7.97 3.11
C ILE A 84 -0.33 8.87 4.34
N VAL A 85 -0.33 8.26 5.52
CA VAL A 85 -0.31 8.95 6.80
C VAL A 85 1.03 8.75 7.47
N TRP A 86 1.60 9.86 7.95
CA TRP A 86 2.83 9.87 8.75
C TRP A 86 2.58 10.63 10.05
N LEU A 87 2.96 10.01 11.18
CA LEU A 87 2.67 10.51 12.53
C LEU A 87 3.91 11.10 13.24
N GLY A 88 5.02 11.42 12.55
CA GLY A 88 6.29 11.85 13.16
C GLY A 88 7.17 12.79 12.36
#